data_AF-A0AB72V9J6-F1
#
_entry.id   AF-A0AB72V9J6-F1
#
_cell.length_a   1.000
_cell.length_b   1.000
_cell.length_c   1.000
_cell.angle_alpha   90.00
_cell.angle_beta   90.00
_cell.angle_gamma   90.00
#
_symmetry.space_group_name_H-M   'P 1'
#
loop_
_entity.id
_entity.type
_entity.pdbx_description
1 polymer ?
#
loop_
_entity_poly.entity_id
_entity_poly.type
_entity_poly.pdbx_seq_one_letter_code
_entity_poly.pdbx_strand_id
1 'polypeptide(L)'
;MTRYKPSFHDVQRRPIVVHQITKDSVPVLAVDEIQDDGTPRRIMLLNKYDAKQLSAACDRYLQEIFSATFAGVNTDLSPDDMAKLFGDE
;
A
#
# COMPACT_ATOMS: atom_id res chain seq x y z
N MET A 1 -2.49 -8.76 -25.92
CA MET A 1 -2.87 -7.36 -25.61
C MET A 1 -3.42 -7.33 -24.19
N THR A 2 -2.57 -7.16 -23.19
CA THR A 2 -2.96 -7.13 -21.77
C THR A 2 -3.69 -5.81 -21.49
N ARG A 3 -5.00 -5.88 -21.30
CA ARG A 3 -5.91 -4.72 -21.20
C ARG A 3 -5.92 -4.06 -19.82
N TYR A 4 -5.09 -4.52 -18.88
CA TYR A 4 -5.09 -4.05 -17.50
C TYR A 4 -3.69 -3.58 -17.10
N LYS A 5 -3.55 -2.28 -16.88
CA LYS A 5 -2.36 -1.71 -16.23
C LYS A 5 -2.38 -2.17 -14.76
N PRO A 6 -1.30 -2.80 -14.25
CA PRO A 6 -1.23 -3.20 -12.85
C PRO A 6 -1.44 -2.00 -11.93
N SER A 7 -2.25 -2.17 -10.89
CA SER A 7 -2.44 -1.20 -9.81
C SER A 7 -1.16 -1.09 -8.97
N PHE A 8 -0.56 -2.23 -8.65
CA PHE A 8 0.73 -2.33 -7.95
C PHE A 8 1.36 -3.70 -8.17
N HIS A 9 2.59 -3.87 -7.69
CA HIS A 9 3.25 -5.17 -7.58
C HIS A 9 3.41 -5.49 -6.10
N ASP A 10 3.16 -6.74 -5.71
CA ASP A 10 3.44 -7.16 -4.34
C ASP A 10 4.95 -7.40 -4.13
N VAL A 11 5.34 -7.77 -2.92
CA VAL A 11 6.75 -8.06 -2.59
C VAL A 11 7.33 -9.26 -3.35
N GLN A 12 6.47 -10.11 -3.92
CA GLN A 12 6.85 -11.22 -4.78
C GLN A 12 6.90 -10.82 -6.26
N ARG A 13 6.75 -9.53 -6.58
CA ARG A 13 6.73 -8.95 -7.93
C ARG A 13 5.56 -9.43 -8.80
N ARG A 14 4.49 -9.91 -8.19
CA ARG A 14 3.28 -10.31 -8.93
C ARG A 14 2.52 -9.06 -9.36
N PRO A 15 2.12 -8.93 -10.64
CA PRO A 15 1.32 -7.79 -11.10
C PRO A 15 -0.12 -7.93 -10.61
N ILE A 16 -0.55 -6.99 -9.75
CA ILE A 16 -1.89 -6.99 -9.16
C ILE A 16 -2.75 -5.92 -9.81
N VAL A 17 -3.98 -6.27 -10.17
CA VAL A 17 -5.00 -5.37 -10.69
C VAL A 17 -6.18 -5.35 -9.73
N VAL A 18 -6.54 -4.16 -9.27
CA VAL A 18 -7.66 -3.92 -8.38
C VAL A 18 -8.77 -3.16 -9.12
N HIS A 19 -9.99 -3.68 -9.12
CA HIS A 19 -11.13 -3.04 -9.76
C HIS A 19 -12.46 -3.43 -9.10
N GLN A 20 -13.52 -2.67 -9.34
CA GLN A 20 -14.86 -3.01 -8.86
C GLN A 20 -15.58 -3.89 -9.89
N ILE A 21 -16.31 -4.89 -9.40
CA ILE A 21 -17.26 -5.67 -10.19
C ILE A 21 -18.59 -5.76 -9.46
N THR A 22 -19.65 -6.10 -10.19
CA THR A 22 -20.95 -6.42 -9.58
C THR A 22 -21.07 -7.94 -9.43
N LYS A 23 -21.34 -8.40 -8.20
CA LYS A 23 -21.65 -9.80 -7.90
C LYS A 23 -22.99 -9.84 -7.17
N ASP A 24 -23.95 -10.61 -7.68
CA ASP A 24 -25.27 -10.77 -7.06
C ASP A 24 -25.96 -9.41 -6.76
N SER A 25 -25.85 -8.46 -7.71
CA SER A 25 -26.34 -7.07 -7.60
C SER A 25 -25.65 -6.20 -6.55
N VAL A 26 -24.55 -6.67 -5.95
CA VAL A 26 -23.76 -5.94 -4.96
C VAL A 26 -22.39 -5.58 -5.54
N PRO A 27 -21.93 -4.31 -5.42
CA PRO A 27 -20.58 -3.94 -5.81
C PRO A 27 -19.56 -4.54 -4.84
N VAL A 28 -18.54 -5.18 -5.40
CA VAL A 28 -17.44 -5.82 -4.67
C VAL A 28 -16.10 -5.44 -5.30
N LEU A 29 -15.04 -5.42 -4.49
CA LEU A 29 -13.68 -5.16 -4.93
C LEU A 29 -13.02 -6.47 -5.34
N ALA A 30 -12.67 -6.57 -6.62
CA ALA A 30 -11.87 -7.63 -7.18
C ALA A 30 -10.38 -7.29 -7.07
N VAL A 31 -9.60 -8.26 -6.60
CA VAL A 31 -8.15 -8.24 -6.68
C VAL A 31 -7.72 -9.44 -7.51
N ASP A 32 -7.12 -9.15 -8.66
CA ASP A 32 -6.68 -10.13 -9.64
C ASP A 32 -5.17 -10.07 -9.81
N GLU A 33 -4.54 -11.24 -9.89
CA GLU A 33 -3.15 -11.39 -10.30
C GLU A 33 -3.11 -11.62 -11.80
N ILE A 34 -2.30 -10.86 -12.54
CA ILE A 34 -2.07 -11.11 -13.97
C ILE A 34 -1.04 -12.24 -14.09
N GLN A 35 -1.45 -13.37 -14.64
CA GLN A 35 -0.58 -14.52 -14.92
C GLN A 35 0.36 -14.21 -16.10
N ASP A 36 1.38 -15.05 -16.30
CA ASP A 36 2.39 -14.88 -17.35
C ASP A 36 1.80 -14.88 -18.78
N ASP A 37 0.69 -15.59 -18.98
CA ASP A 37 -0.08 -15.61 -20.23
C ASP A 37 -0.97 -14.36 -20.44
N GLY A 38 -0.95 -13.44 -19.47
CA GLY A 38 -1.75 -12.22 -19.46
C GLY A 38 -3.18 -12.39 -18.95
N THR A 39 -3.57 -13.60 -18.51
CA THR A 39 -4.91 -13.86 -17.97
C THR A 39 -5.01 -13.40 -16.51
N PRO A 40 -6.15 -12.79 -16.11
CA PRO A 40 -6.37 -12.44 -14.71
C PRO A 40 -6.82 -13.66 -13.91
N ARG A 41 -6.18 -13.88 -12.76
CA ARG A 41 -6.54 -14.90 -11.77
C ARG A 41 -7.03 -14.22 -10.50
N ARG A 42 -8.27 -14.51 -10.10
CA ARG A 42 -8.88 -13.98 -8.87
C ARG A 42 -8.14 -14.48 -7.64
N ILE A 43 -7.55 -13.54 -6.89
CA ILE A 43 -6.89 -13.83 -5.62
C ILE A 43 -7.71 -13.36 -4.42
N MET A 44 -8.54 -12.33 -4.60
CA MET A 44 -9.41 -11.84 -3.52
C MET A 44 -10.68 -11.20 -4.08
N LEU A 45 -11.77 -11.36 -3.33
CA LEU A 45 -13.04 -10.68 -3.60
C LEU A 45 -13.59 -10.14 -2.29
N LEU A 46 -13.72 -8.82 -2.18
CA LEU A 46 -14.08 -8.14 -0.94
C LEU A 46 -15.39 -7.40 -1.10
N ASN A 47 -16.28 -7.54 -0.12
CA ASN A 47 -17.39 -6.59 0.00
C ASN A 47 -16.89 -5.26 0.60
N LYS A 48 -17.80 -4.28 0.72
CA LYS A 48 -17.48 -2.96 1.28
C LYS A 48 -16.90 -2.98 2.71
N TYR A 49 -17.34 -3.92 3.55
CA TYR A 49 -16.91 -4.01 4.94
C TYR A 49 -15.49 -4.59 5.01
N ASP A 50 -15.23 -5.69 4.31
CA ASP A 50 -13.92 -6.34 4.31
C ASP A 50 -12.86 -5.45 3.64
N ALA A 51 -13.22 -4.73 2.57
CA ALA A 51 -12.34 -3.74 1.95
C ALA A 51 -11.95 -2.61 2.91
N LYS A 52 -12.88 -2.15 3.76
CA LYS A 52 -12.59 -1.14 4.79
C LYS A 52 -11.62 -1.68 5.85
N GLN A 53 -11.81 -2.93 6.28
CA GLN A 53 -10.92 -3.56 7.26
C GLN A 53 -9.51 -3.76 6.70
N LEU A 54 -9.39 -4.16 5.43
CA LEU A 54 -8.10 -4.27 4.74
C LEU A 54 -7.39 -2.91 4.65
N SER A 55 -8.12 -1.85 4.28
CA SER A 55 -7.55 -0.49 4.26
C SER A 55 -6.99 -0.10 5.63
N ALA A 56 -7.76 -0.30 6.70
CA ALA A 56 -7.32 0.02 8.06
C ALA A 56 -6.10 -0.80 8.50
N ALA A 57 -5.97 -2.06 8.05
CA ALA A 57 -4.80 -2.88 8.32
C ALA A 57 -3.55 -2.35 7.58
N CYS A 58 -3.71 -1.94 6.32
CA CYS A 58 -2.64 -1.30 5.54
C CYS A 58 -2.19 0.02 6.17
N ASP A 59 -3.14 0.86 6.60
CA ASP A 59 -2.85 2.15 7.23
C ASP A 59 -2.06 1.95 8.54
N ARG A 60 -2.45 0.98 9.36
CA ARG A 60 -1.74 0.64 10.60
C ARG A 60 -0.30 0.17 10.31
N TYR A 61 -0.13 -0.73 9.34
CA TYR A 61 1.21 -1.18 8.92
C TYR A 61 2.10 0.00 8.50
N LEU A 62 1.56 0.93 7.69
CA LEU A 62 2.30 2.11 7.28
C LEU A 62 2.67 3.01 8.46
N GLN A 63 1.75 3.22 9.40
CA GLN A 63 2.01 3.99 10.62
C GLN A 63 3.15 3.37 11.44
N GLU A 64 3.15 2.05 11.65
CA GLU A 64 4.20 1.35 12.39
C GLU A 64 5.57 1.51 11.71
N ILE A 65 5.64 1.33 10.38
CA ILE A 65 6.88 1.50 9.62
C ILE A 65 7.39 2.95 9.68
N PHE A 66 6.51 3.93 9.52
CA PHE A 66 6.91 5.34 9.63
C PHE A 66 7.36 5.69 11.05
N SER A 67 6.64 5.26 12.08
CA SER A 67 7.05 5.48 13.47
C SER A 67 8.42 4.85 13.78
N ALA A 68 8.68 3.65 13.30
CA ALA A 68 9.99 3.01 13.41
C ALA A 68 11.09 3.78 12.65
N THR A 69 10.75 4.34 11.48
CA THR A 69 11.68 5.14 10.67
C THR A 69 12.02 6.46 11.37
N PHE A 70 11.05 7.16 11.96
CA PHE A 70 11.29 8.38 12.74
C PHE A 70 12.03 8.12 14.05
N ALA A 71 11.83 6.96 14.69
CA ALA A 71 12.62 6.55 15.85
C ALA A 71 14.10 6.31 15.50
N GLY A 72 14.41 5.92 14.26
CA GLY A 72 15.78 5.77 13.75
C GLY A 72 16.41 7.05 13.18
N VAL A 73 15.63 8.10 12.90
CA VAL A 73 16.10 9.38 12.32
C VAL A 73 16.37 10.45 13.39
N ASN A 74 15.86 10.29 14.62
CA ASN A 74 15.99 11.27 15.69
C ASN A 74 17.36 11.31 16.41
N THR A 75 18.42 10.71 15.87
CA THR A 75 19.78 10.80 16.45
C THR A 75 20.83 11.43 15.54
N ASP A 76 20.47 11.88 14.34
CA ASP A 76 21.44 12.42 13.36
C ASP A 76 21.31 13.94 13.14
N LEU A 77 20.71 14.69 14.07
CA LEU A 77 21.06 16.11 14.14
C LEU A 77 22.45 16.18 14.77
N SER A 78 23.45 16.41 13.92
CA SER A 78 24.79 16.68 14.40
C SER A 78 24.76 17.86 15.37
N PRO A 79 25.65 17.92 16.39
CA PRO A 79 25.72 19.07 17.30
C PRO A 79 25.80 20.42 16.58
N ASP A 80 26.38 20.44 15.37
CA ASP A 80 26.49 21.62 14.51
C ASP A 80 25.14 22.06 13.91
N ASP A 81 24.24 21.12 13.61
CA ASP A 81 22.90 21.43 13.11
C ASP A 81 21.97 21.95 14.22
N MET A 82 22.15 21.48 15.46
CA MET A 82 21.48 22.06 16.63
C MET A 82 21.98 23.48 16.94
N ALA A 83 23.29 23.75 16.80
CA ALA A 83 23.84 25.08 17.02
C ALA A 83 23.32 26.11 16.00
N LYS A 84 23.04 25.71 14.76
CA LYS A 84 22.44 26.61 13.74
C LYS A 84 20.95 26.88 13.94
N LEU A 85 20.22 25.97 14.58
CA LEU A 85 18.77 26.11 14.82
C LEU A 85 18.45 26.91 16.10
N PHE A 86 19.38 26.95 17.06
CA PHE A 86 19.20 27.61 18.35
C PHE A 86 20.26 28.69 18.65
N GLY A 87 21.17 28.95 17.72
CA GLY A 87 22.19 30.00 17.79
C GLY A 87 21.83 31.21 16.94
N ASP A 88 20.69 31.83 17.23
CA ASP A 88 20.44 33.22 16.81
C ASP A 88 20.76 34.13 18.00
N GLU A 89 21.91 34.83 17.91
CA GLU A 89 22.01 36.22 18.37
C GLU A 89 21.73 37.14 17.19
#